data_AF-A0A7J5DDF7-F1
#
_entry.id   AF-A0A7J5DDF7-F1
#
_cell.length_a   1.000
_cell.length_b   1.000
_cell.length_c   1.000
_cell.angle_alpha   90.00
_cell.angle_beta   90.00
_cell.angle_gamma   90.00
#
_symmetry.space_group_name_H-M   'P 1'
#
loop_
_entity.id
_entity.type
_entity.pdbx_description
1 polymer ?
#
loop_
_entity_poly.entity_id
_entity_poly.type
_entity_poly.pdbx_seq_one_letter_code
_entity_poly.pdbx_strand_id
1 'polypeptide(L)'
;MPVILPATTDNALSAASPGHALRAMRATTPRGGDRGPGGEVDLGTGRNPRLPPRRPAPVPPADFKEWPMLAALGLGPAEEEIYRLLVARGRAAVHELAARSGRSESEACDVLTALAGRGLVVPQPVEGAATLFVAAPPAVALGGELRRRRDELSAAEHAVLTLAEQHRTGAEGGVVEVISDVDAVRHRFRQLQESARREVRSMMVPEQRVVSRDDNTAEGAGIRRGVLYRTILHRDALTEPGMVAQALAVLAEGQRIGVADAVPVKLMIADHDLAMLPLFSGRNTAAASVLVHPGGLLDALVAYFELAWEQAYPLSPHTAGDGLVEQRPDEIDEFDARMLALVLAGLTDQAVGARLGVSRRTVQRRIGELMARAGAESRIQLGWHAARKGWA
;
A
#
# COMPACT_ATOMS: atom_id res chain seq x y z
N MET A 1 -45.90 32.53 17.86
CA MET A 1 -45.40 33.62 18.71
C MET A 1 -43.91 33.78 18.45
N PRO A 2 -43.48 34.90 17.85
CA PRO A 2 -42.06 35.17 17.60
C PRO A 2 -41.44 35.90 18.79
N VAL A 3 -40.16 35.66 19.06
CA VAL A 3 -39.35 36.53 19.93
C VAL A 3 -38.19 37.07 19.10
N ILE A 4 -38.04 38.38 19.24
CA ILE A 4 -37.20 39.32 18.50
C ILE A 4 -35.83 39.44 19.22
N LEU A 5 -34.76 39.38 18.43
CA LEU A 5 -33.48 40.17 18.42
C LEU A 5 -33.12 41.05 19.64
N PRO A 6 -31.80 41.30 19.92
CA PRO A 6 -30.95 42.03 18.96
C PRO A 6 -29.45 41.76 18.92
N ALA A 7 -28.87 42.23 17.80
CA ALA A 7 -27.47 42.51 17.58
C ALA A 7 -27.08 43.91 18.12
N THR A 8 -25.80 44.09 18.44
CA THR A 8 -25.08 45.38 18.62
C THR A 8 -23.59 45.05 18.50
N THR A 9 -22.96 45.26 17.34
CA THR A 9 -22.12 46.41 16.90
C THR A 9 -20.86 46.71 17.70
N ASP A 10 -19.77 46.77 16.94
CA ASP A 10 -18.55 47.59 17.05
C ASP A 10 -17.64 47.49 18.29
N ASN A 11 -16.38 47.07 18.05
CA ASN A 11 -15.31 48.06 18.14
C ASN A 11 -14.06 47.67 17.33
N ALA A 12 -13.56 48.66 16.59
CA ALA A 12 -12.36 48.63 15.79
C ALA A 12 -11.11 49.04 16.61
N LEU A 13 -9.95 48.90 15.96
CA LEU A 13 -8.64 49.53 16.23
C LEU A 13 -7.73 48.86 17.27
N SER A 14 -6.59 48.33 16.81
CA SER A 14 -5.35 49.12 16.84
C SER A 14 -4.17 48.35 16.21
N ALA A 15 -3.43 49.05 15.36
CA ALA A 15 -2.18 48.63 14.74
C ALA A 15 -1.01 48.73 15.74
N ALA A 16 -0.03 47.82 15.60
CA ALA A 16 1.34 48.06 16.03
C ALA A 16 2.31 47.31 15.11
N SER A 17 3.09 48.09 14.37
CA SER A 17 4.17 47.68 13.48
C SER A 17 5.50 47.42 14.25
N PRO A 18 6.54 46.87 13.60
CA PRO A 18 7.61 46.08 14.23
C PRO A 18 8.83 46.91 14.66
N GLY A 19 9.53 46.44 15.70
CA GLY A 19 10.75 47.05 16.24
C GLY A 19 11.91 46.05 16.38
N HIS A 20 12.89 46.19 15.47
CA HIS A 20 14.35 46.04 15.63
C HIS A 20 14.91 45.28 16.86
N ALA A 21 15.74 44.26 16.57
CA ALA A 21 17.00 44.04 17.29
C ALA A 21 18.01 43.25 16.44
N LEU A 22 18.92 43.97 15.78
CA LEU A 22 20.25 43.47 15.41
C LEU A 22 21.06 43.22 16.70
N ARG A 23 21.73 42.06 16.82
CA ARG A 23 23.06 42.04 17.44
C ARG A 23 23.89 40.84 16.97
N ALA A 24 25.04 41.19 16.39
CA ALA A 24 26.13 40.32 15.99
C ALA A 24 26.96 39.84 17.19
N MET A 25 27.53 38.63 17.08
CA MET A 25 28.80 38.23 17.73
C MET A 25 29.29 36.96 17.01
N ARG A 26 30.20 37.13 16.04
CA ARG A 26 31.67 37.03 16.15
C ARG A 26 32.20 35.59 16.18
N ALA A 27 32.81 35.25 15.05
CA ALA A 27 33.72 34.13 14.85
C ALA A 27 34.89 34.15 15.85
N THR A 28 35.26 32.96 16.31
CA THR A 28 36.54 32.69 16.96
C THR A 28 37.13 31.44 16.33
N THR A 29 38.17 31.65 15.52
CA THR A 29 39.15 30.63 15.14
C THR A 29 40.11 30.44 16.31
N PRO A 30 40.68 29.24 16.48
CA PRO A 30 42.10 29.18 16.81
C PRO A 30 42.89 28.27 15.85
N ARG A 31 44.08 28.78 15.54
CA ARG A 31 45.21 28.12 14.87
C ARG A 31 46.06 27.38 15.91
N GLY A 32 46.75 26.33 15.45
CA GLY A 32 47.89 25.67 16.13
C GLY A 32 47.44 24.39 16.83
N GLY A 33 47.93 23.20 16.52
CA GLY A 33 49.23 22.83 16.00
C GLY A 33 49.88 21.96 17.06
N ASP A 34 49.77 20.64 16.92
CA ASP A 34 50.66 19.72 17.64
C ASP A 34 50.92 18.48 16.80
N ARG A 35 52.22 18.18 16.61
CA ARG A 35 52.73 17.01 15.90
C ARG A 35 53.06 15.97 16.96
N GLY A 36 52.36 14.84 16.95
CA GLY A 36 52.71 13.62 17.67
C GLY A 36 52.77 12.43 16.72
N PRO A 37 53.60 11.41 16.98
CA PRO A 37 54.26 10.63 15.95
C PRO A 37 53.56 9.30 15.62
N GLY A 38 53.83 8.80 14.41
CA GLY A 38 53.90 7.37 14.09
C GLY A 38 52.67 6.51 14.37
N GLY A 39 51.72 6.51 13.43
CA GLY A 39 50.69 5.48 13.31
C GLY A 39 50.76 4.87 11.92
N GLU A 40 51.18 3.61 11.87
CA GLU A 40 51.17 2.70 10.72
C GLU A 40 50.00 2.91 9.75
N VAL A 41 50.34 3.08 8.47
CA VAL A 41 49.37 3.08 7.38
C VAL A 41 49.07 1.62 7.05
N ASP A 42 48.03 1.07 7.67
CA ASP A 42 47.46 -0.21 7.28
C ASP A 42 46.79 -0.06 5.90
N LEU A 43 47.43 -0.59 4.86
CA LEU A 43 46.87 -0.75 3.52
C LEU A 43 45.84 -1.90 3.53
N GLY A 44 44.76 -1.70 4.28
CA GLY A 44 43.60 -2.57 4.33
C GLY A 44 42.75 -2.42 3.08
N THR A 45 42.84 -3.42 2.21
CA THR A 45 41.90 -3.81 1.13
C THR A 45 40.62 -2.95 1.02
N GLY A 46 40.53 -2.16 -0.05
CA GLY A 46 39.37 -1.33 -0.37
C GLY A 46 38.08 -2.14 -0.48
N ARG A 47 37.24 -2.08 0.56
CA ARG A 47 35.82 -2.37 0.45
C ARG A 47 35.13 -1.15 -0.15
N ASN A 48 34.93 -1.22 -1.46
CA ASN A 48 34.06 -0.32 -2.21
C ASN A 48 32.69 -0.23 -1.50
N PRO A 49 32.17 0.96 -1.12
CA PRO A 49 30.84 1.07 -0.53
C PRO A 49 29.83 0.51 -1.54
N ARG A 50 29.17 -0.59 -1.16
CA ARG A 50 28.20 -1.30 -1.99
C ARG A 50 27.12 -0.30 -2.41
N LEU A 51 27.05 0.01 -3.71
CA LEU A 51 25.87 0.67 -4.26
C LEU A 51 24.64 -0.16 -3.89
N PRO A 52 23.51 0.48 -3.55
CA PRO A 52 22.25 -0.25 -3.35
C PRO A 52 21.94 -1.06 -4.61
N PRO A 53 21.33 -2.26 -4.46
CA PRO A 53 21.00 -3.09 -5.61
C PRO A 53 20.13 -2.26 -6.58
N ARG A 54 20.56 -2.20 -7.86
CA ARG A 54 19.76 -1.60 -8.92
C ARG A 54 18.39 -2.25 -8.87
N ARG A 55 17.33 -1.44 -8.72
CA ARG A 55 15.95 -1.91 -8.87
C ARG A 55 15.88 -2.76 -10.16
N PRO A 56 15.27 -3.95 -10.12
CA PRO A 56 15.03 -4.70 -11.34
C PRO A 56 14.30 -3.79 -12.32
N ALA A 57 14.75 -3.78 -13.58
CA ALA A 57 14.06 -3.03 -14.61
C ALA A 57 12.59 -3.47 -14.63
N PRO A 58 11.64 -2.52 -14.73
CA PRO A 58 10.23 -2.87 -14.76
C PRO A 58 9.97 -3.93 -15.83
N VAL A 59 9.27 -5.00 -15.45
CA VAL A 59 8.87 -6.05 -16.38
C VAL A 59 7.82 -5.43 -17.31
N PRO A 60 8.08 -5.38 -18.64
CA PRO A 60 7.10 -4.82 -19.56
C PRO A 60 5.81 -5.66 -19.54
N PRO A 61 4.62 -5.04 -19.66
CA PRO A 61 3.34 -5.76 -19.68
C PRO A 61 3.28 -6.79 -20.82
N ALA A 62 2.44 -7.83 -20.71
CA ALA A 62 2.43 -8.98 -21.63
C ALA A 62 2.25 -8.60 -23.12
N ASP A 63 1.60 -7.47 -23.41
CA ASP A 63 1.33 -6.97 -24.77
C ASP A 63 2.50 -6.19 -25.39
N PHE A 64 3.64 -6.07 -24.70
CA PHE A 64 4.81 -5.30 -25.16
C PHE A 64 5.44 -5.83 -26.45
N LYS A 65 5.14 -7.07 -26.84
CA LYS A 65 5.67 -7.68 -28.06
C LYS A 65 5.03 -7.10 -29.33
N GLU A 66 3.83 -6.54 -29.21
CA GLU A 66 3.08 -5.88 -30.30
C GLU A 66 3.13 -4.35 -30.21
N TRP A 67 3.64 -3.79 -29.11
CA TRP A 67 3.83 -2.36 -28.96
C TRP A 67 5.01 -1.89 -29.83
N PRO A 68 4.84 -0.90 -30.72
CA PRO A 68 5.96 -0.30 -31.42
C PRO A 68 6.91 0.27 -30.37
N MET A 69 8.11 -0.30 -30.26
CA MET A 69 9.01 -0.03 -29.12
C MET A 69 9.42 1.43 -29.05
N LEU A 70 9.33 2.16 -30.16
CA LEU A 70 9.66 3.58 -30.27
C LEU A 70 8.41 4.48 -30.24
N ALA A 71 7.19 3.94 -30.14
CA ALA A 71 5.98 4.74 -29.93
C ALA A 71 6.02 5.54 -28.63
N ALA A 72 6.68 5.00 -27.59
CA ALA A 72 6.93 5.73 -26.33
C ALA A 72 7.83 6.97 -26.51
N LEU A 73 8.55 7.05 -27.63
CA LEU A 73 9.37 8.20 -28.04
C LEU A 73 8.67 9.07 -29.09
N GLY A 74 7.38 8.82 -29.33
CA GLY A 74 6.55 9.57 -30.27
C GLY A 74 6.83 9.23 -31.74
N LEU A 75 7.42 8.07 -32.04
CA LEU A 75 7.54 7.58 -33.41
C LEU A 75 6.25 6.85 -33.82
N GLY A 76 5.73 7.20 -34.98
CA GLY A 76 4.64 6.46 -35.62
C GLY A 76 5.12 5.09 -36.14
N PRO A 77 4.19 4.16 -36.45
CA PRO A 77 4.54 2.83 -36.94
C PRO A 77 5.42 2.84 -38.20
N ALA A 78 5.15 3.77 -39.13
CA ALA A 78 5.93 3.92 -40.36
C ALA A 78 7.33 4.47 -40.14
N GLU A 79 7.47 5.44 -39.22
CA GLU A 79 8.77 6.00 -38.83
C GLU A 79 9.64 4.93 -38.16
N GLU A 80 9.07 4.14 -37.25
CA GLU A 80 9.79 3.06 -36.56
C GLU A 80 10.27 1.98 -37.55
N GLU A 81 9.42 1.57 -38.49
CA GLU A 81 9.75 0.55 -39.48
C GLU A 81 10.88 0.98 -40.42
N ILE A 82 10.77 2.17 -41.01
CA ILE A 82 11.80 2.71 -41.92
C ILE A 82 13.12 2.97 -41.18
N TYR A 83 13.06 3.48 -39.94
CA TYR A 83 14.25 3.68 -39.13
C TYR A 83 14.94 2.35 -38.79
N ARG A 84 14.18 1.29 -38.44
CA ARG A 84 14.74 -0.05 -38.20
C ARG A 84 15.38 -0.65 -39.44
N LEU A 85 14.78 -0.48 -40.62
CA LEU A 85 15.36 -0.91 -41.89
C LEU A 85 16.70 -0.22 -42.16
N LEU A 86 16.80 1.08 -41.91
CA LEU A 86 18.05 1.84 -42.03
C LEU A 86 19.11 1.43 -41.01
N VAL A 87 18.73 1.19 -39.75
CA VAL A 87 19.67 0.71 -38.71
C VAL A 87 20.24 -0.66 -39.08
N ALA A 88 19.42 -1.57 -39.61
CA ALA A 88 19.86 -2.91 -39.99
C ALA A 88 20.77 -2.93 -41.23
N ARG A 89 20.54 -2.02 -42.19
CA ARG A 89 21.23 -2.00 -43.49
C ARG A 89 22.38 -0.99 -43.55
N GLY A 90 22.43 -0.04 -42.62
CA GLY A 90 23.41 1.05 -42.55
C GLY A 90 23.06 2.23 -43.46
N ARG A 91 22.86 1.98 -44.76
CA ARG A 91 22.47 3.01 -45.75
C ARG A 91 21.50 2.45 -46.80
N ALA A 92 20.55 3.27 -47.26
CA ALA A 92 19.61 2.88 -48.30
C ALA A 92 19.08 4.09 -49.10
N ALA A 93 18.68 3.87 -50.35
CA ALA A 93 17.95 4.85 -51.14
C ALA A 93 16.43 4.79 -50.88
N VAL A 94 15.70 5.86 -51.23
CA VAL A 94 14.23 5.94 -51.03
C VAL A 94 13.49 4.76 -51.66
N HIS A 95 13.82 4.41 -52.91
CA HIS A 95 13.17 3.31 -53.63
C HIS A 95 13.39 1.93 -52.95
N GLU A 96 14.55 1.70 -52.34
CA GLU A 96 14.83 0.46 -51.61
C GLU A 96 14.00 0.35 -50.33
N LEU A 97 13.82 1.48 -49.62
CA LEU A 97 13.02 1.56 -48.40
C LEU A 97 11.52 1.46 -48.71
N ALA A 98 11.06 2.11 -49.78
CA ALA A 98 9.70 1.99 -50.27
C ALA A 98 9.34 0.52 -50.59
N ALA A 99 10.17 -0.14 -51.40
CA ALA A 99 9.95 -1.54 -51.79
C ALA A 99 9.94 -2.50 -50.60
N ARG A 100 10.83 -2.31 -49.61
CA ARG A 100 10.91 -3.20 -48.44
C ARG A 100 9.84 -2.96 -47.40
N SER A 101 9.34 -1.74 -47.30
CA SER A 101 8.33 -1.35 -46.32
C SER A 101 6.91 -1.41 -46.91
N GLY A 102 6.75 -1.85 -48.16
CA GLY A 102 5.45 -1.96 -48.84
C GLY A 102 4.77 -0.61 -49.09
N ARG A 103 5.54 0.48 -49.14
CA ARG A 103 5.07 1.86 -49.28
C ARG A 103 5.40 2.43 -50.66
N SER A 104 4.69 3.48 -51.06
CA SER A 104 5.09 4.27 -52.23
C SER A 104 6.38 5.06 -51.96
N GLU A 105 7.11 5.43 -53.01
CA GLU A 105 8.31 6.26 -52.87
C GLU A 105 8.00 7.64 -52.26
N SER A 106 6.81 8.20 -52.53
CA SER A 106 6.36 9.46 -51.94
C SER A 106 6.20 9.33 -50.42
N GLU A 107 5.49 8.30 -49.95
CA GLU A 107 5.30 8.06 -48.51
C GLU A 107 6.62 7.77 -47.80
N ALA A 108 7.51 7.00 -48.42
CA ALA A 108 8.84 6.74 -47.86
C ALA A 108 9.67 8.04 -47.76
N CYS A 109 9.55 8.94 -48.74
CA CYS A 109 10.21 10.25 -48.72
C CYS A 109 9.67 11.14 -47.59
N ASP A 110 8.36 11.17 -47.38
CA ASP A 110 7.72 11.93 -46.30
C ASP A 110 8.17 11.43 -44.92
N VAL A 111 8.20 10.11 -44.73
CA VAL A 111 8.69 9.50 -43.49
C VAL A 111 10.18 9.79 -43.26
N LEU A 112 11.01 9.70 -44.29
CA LEU A 112 12.43 10.04 -44.20
C LEU A 112 12.65 11.52 -43.86
N THR A 113 11.81 12.40 -44.39
CA THR A 113 11.83 13.83 -44.06
C THR A 113 11.47 14.06 -42.60
N ALA A 114 10.43 13.38 -42.09
CA ALA A 114 10.06 13.44 -40.67
C ALA A 114 11.16 12.90 -39.76
N LEU A 115 11.77 11.76 -40.10
CA LEU A 115 12.89 11.17 -39.37
C LEU A 115 14.14 12.06 -39.39
N ALA A 116 14.42 12.72 -40.52
CA ALA A 116 15.52 13.69 -40.62
C ALA A 116 15.27 14.94 -39.77
N GLY A 117 14.03 15.44 -39.74
CA GLY A 117 13.63 16.55 -38.85
C GLY A 117 13.81 16.24 -37.36
N ARG A 118 13.75 14.95 -36.98
CA ARG A 118 14.01 14.47 -35.61
C ARG A 118 15.48 14.11 -35.36
N GLY A 119 16.36 14.26 -36.35
CA GLY A 119 17.78 13.88 -36.25
C GLY A 119 18.03 12.37 -36.18
N LEU A 120 17.04 11.55 -36.56
CA LEU A 120 17.15 10.09 -36.57
C LEU A 120 17.78 9.58 -37.86
N VAL A 121 17.69 10.33 -38.95
CA VAL A 121 18.24 9.96 -40.25
C VAL A 121 19.00 11.14 -40.84
N VAL A 122 20.10 10.85 -41.52
CA VAL A 122 20.93 11.86 -42.20
C VAL A 122 20.94 11.57 -43.71
N PRO A 123 20.50 12.51 -44.56
CA PRO A 123 20.67 12.40 -46.00
C PRO A 123 22.15 12.56 -46.38
N GLN A 124 22.63 11.67 -47.23
CA GLN A 124 23.96 11.68 -47.83
C GLN A 124 23.82 11.79 -49.36
N PRO A 125 23.90 13.01 -49.91
CA PRO A 125 23.89 13.18 -51.35
C PRO A 125 25.14 12.49 -51.95
N VAL A 126 24.93 11.74 -53.03
CA VAL A 126 26.00 11.06 -53.78
C VAL A 126 26.05 11.70 -55.17
N GLU A 127 27.23 12.15 -55.57
CA GLU A 127 27.40 12.85 -56.85
C GLU A 127 27.08 11.91 -58.03
N GLY A 128 26.13 12.31 -58.89
CA GLY A 128 25.67 11.51 -60.03
C GLY A 128 24.77 10.32 -59.69
N ALA A 129 24.29 10.17 -58.45
CA ALA A 129 23.42 9.07 -58.03
C ALA A 129 22.29 9.54 -57.10
N ALA A 130 21.37 8.62 -56.77
CA ALA A 130 20.28 8.89 -55.84
C ALA A 130 20.81 9.15 -54.41
N THR A 131 20.19 10.12 -53.71
CA THR A 131 20.50 10.41 -52.30
C THR A 131 20.32 9.16 -51.44
N LEU A 132 21.35 8.82 -50.68
CA LEU A 132 21.30 7.74 -49.70
C LEU A 132 20.94 8.31 -48.33
N PHE A 133 20.25 7.53 -47.52
CA PHE A 133 19.90 7.88 -46.16
C PHE A 133 20.63 6.94 -45.20
N VAL A 134 21.13 7.48 -44.10
CA VAL A 134 21.85 6.75 -43.05
C VAL A 134 21.17 6.98 -41.72
N ALA A 135 20.93 5.91 -40.95
CA ALA A 135 20.41 6.06 -39.58
C ALA A 135 21.47 6.68 -38.66
N ALA A 136 21.08 7.67 -37.87
CA ALA A 136 21.90 8.13 -36.76
C ALA A 136 22.09 6.98 -35.74
N PRO A 137 23.23 6.89 -35.04
CA PRO A 137 23.45 5.84 -34.05
C PRO A 137 22.34 5.82 -32.99
N PRO A 138 21.61 4.71 -32.79
CA PRO A 138 20.43 4.68 -31.93
C PRO A 138 20.70 5.12 -30.50
N ALA A 139 21.85 4.75 -29.93
CA ALA A 139 22.26 5.13 -28.58
C ALA A 139 22.45 6.66 -28.42
N VAL A 140 22.78 7.37 -29.49
CA VAL A 140 22.95 8.82 -29.50
C VAL A 140 21.62 9.50 -29.77
N ALA A 141 20.96 9.13 -30.87
CA ALA A 141 19.76 9.80 -31.35
C ALA A 141 18.53 9.54 -30.46
N LEU A 142 18.30 8.28 -30.05
CA LEU A 142 17.20 7.93 -29.13
C LEU A 142 17.59 8.10 -27.67
N GLY A 143 18.89 8.00 -27.34
CA GLY A 143 19.35 8.15 -25.96
C GLY A 143 19.16 9.56 -25.41
N GLY A 144 19.28 10.60 -26.24
CA GLY A 144 18.99 11.98 -25.87
C GLY A 144 17.51 12.20 -25.53
N GLU A 145 16.60 11.69 -26.37
CA GLU A 145 15.16 11.78 -26.15
C GLU A 145 14.72 10.96 -24.92
N LEU A 146 15.26 9.76 -24.74
CA LEU A 146 15.02 8.95 -23.54
C LEU A 146 15.44 9.66 -22.25
N ARG A 147 16.57 10.38 -22.26
CA ARG A 147 17.00 11.18 -21.11
C ARG A 147 16.04 12.33 -20.85
N ARG A 148 15.70 13.10 -21.89
CA ARG A 148 14.74 14.20 -21.79
C ARG A 148 13.40 13.76 -21.21
N ARG A 149 12.83 12.64 -21.70
CA ARG A 149 11.58 12.08 -21.17
C ARG A 149 11.68 11.64 -19.71
N ARG A 150 12.81 11.08 -19.30
CA ARG A 150 13.05 10.74 -17.88
C ARG A 150 13.17 11.99 -17.01
N ASP A 151 13.80 13.04 -17.51
CA ASP A 151 13.93 14.31 -16.81
C ASP A 151 12.56 15.00 -16.67
N GLU A 152 11.75 14.99 -17.74
CA GLU A 152 10.35 15.47 -17.73
C GLU A 152 9.50 14.70 -16.70
N LEU A 153 9.59 13.37 -16.68
CA LEU A 153 8.90 12.54 -15.70
C LEU A 153 9.38 12.82 -14.28
N SER A 154 10.70 12.95 -14.07
CA SER A 154 11.27 13.26 -12.76
C SER A 154 10.83 14.65 -12.28
N ALA A 155 10.73 15.63 -13.18
CA ALA A 155 10.21 16.96 -12.87
C ALA A 155 8.72 16.92 -12.52
N ALA A 156 7.93 16.15 -13.27
CA ALA A 156 6.51 15.92 -12.96
C ALA A 156 6.32 15.26 -11.60
N GLU A 157 7.14 14.25 -11.26
CA GLU A 157 7.14 13.62 -9.93
C GLU A 157 7.43 14.64 -8.81
N HIS A 158 8.41 15.52 -9.01
CA HIS A 158 8.70 16.60 -8.05
C HIS A 158 7.55 17.60 -7.93
N ALA A 159 6.89 17.94 -9.04
CA ALA A 159 5.72 18.82 -9.05
C ALA A 159 4.55 18.20 -8.29
N VAL A 160 4.30 16.90 -8.47
CA VAL A 160 3.28 16.14 -7.72
C VAL A 160 3.58 16.17 -6.22
N LEU A 161 4.84 15.94 -5.82
CA LEU A 161 5.23 16.04 -4.41
C LEU A 161 5.01 17.45 -3.86
N THR A 162 5.35 18.48 -4.64
CA THR A 162 5.16 19.88 -4.24
C THR A 162 3.68 20.22 -4.09
N LEU A 163 2.82 19.77 -5.03
CA LEU A 163 1.37 19.93 -4.94
C LEU A 163 0.80 19.16 -3.74
N ALA A 164 1.32 17.97 -3.43
CA ALA A 164 0.92 17.20 -2.26
C ALA A 164 1.29 17.92 -0.94
N GLU A 165 2.49 18.52 -0.87
CA GLU A 165 2.89 19.37 0.26
C GLU A 165 2.00 20.62 0.36
N GLN A 166 1.76 21.31 -0.75
CA GLN A 166 0.89 22.49 -0.80
C GLN A 166 -0.55 22.17 -0.42
N HIS A 167 -1.06 21.01 -0.81
CA HIS A 167 -2.37 20.53 -0.38
C HIS A 167 -2.38 20.27 1.12
N ARG A 168 -1.30 19.70 1.69
CA ARG A 168 -1.15 19.46 3.12
C ARG A 168 -1.04 20.76 3.94
N THR A 169 -0.31 21.76 3.44
CA THR A 169 -0.10 23.05 4.12
C THR A 169 -1.22 24.06 3.87
N GLY A 170 -1.86 24.00 2.70
CA GLY A 170 -3.02 24.84 2.35
C GLY A 170 -4.32 24.33 2.94
N ALA A 171 -4.37 23.05 3.33
CA ALA A 171 -5.37 22.52 4.24
C ALA A 171 -5.03 22.92 5.69
N GLU A 172 -5.06 24.21 6.01
CA GLU A 172 -5.32 24.60 7.40
C GLU A 172 -6.70 24.05 7.79
N GLY A 173 -6.72 22.87 8.43
CA GLY A 173 -7.89 22.34 9.14
C GLY A 173 -8.51 21.02 8.68
N GLY A 174 -7.87 20.24 7.80
CA GLY A 174 -8.42 18.96 7.34
C GLY A 174 -7.63 17.73 7.76
N VAL A 175 -7.59 17.36 9.05
CA VAL A 175 -7.15 15.99 9.45
C VAL A 175 -8.04 14.92 8.79
N VAL A 176 -9.24 15.33 8.37
CA VAL A 176 -10.32 14.51 7.85
C VAL A 176 -10.85 15.12 6.53
N GLU A 177 -10.85 14.34 5.45
CA GLU A 177 -11.58 14.61 4.19
C GLU A 177 -12.85 13.74 4.18
N VAL A 178 -14.02 14.36 3.96
CA VAL A 178 -15.29 13.63 3.83
C VAL A 178 -15.62 13.44 2.35
N ILE A 179 -15.75 12.19 1.94
CA ILE A 179 -16.20 11.79 0.61
C ILE A 179 -17.63 11.34 0.74
N SER A 180 -18.56 11.89 -0.03
CA SER A 180 -20.00 11.59 0.08
C SER A 180 -20.56 10.77 -1.08
N ASP A 181 -19.76 10.53 -2.12
CA ASP A 181 -20.15 9.86 -3.36
C ASP A 181 -19.60 8.42 -3.44
N VAL A 182 -20.43 7.46 -3.88
CA VAL A 182 -20.07 6.03 -3.90
C VAL A 182 -18.92 5.75 -4.86
N ASP A 183 -18.93 6.35 -6.04
CA ASP A 183 -17.88 6.14 -7.04
C ASP A 183 -16.58 6.81 -6.61
N ALA A 184 -16.66 7.99 -5.99
CA ALA A 184 -15.53 8.63 -5.33
C ALA A 184 -14.96 7.76 -4.19
N VAL A 185 -15.81 7.15 -3.37
CA VAL A 185 -15.40 6.20 -2.31
C VAL A 185 -14.68 5.00 -2.92
N ARG A 186 -15.21 4.40 -3.99
CA ARG A 186 -14.55 3.28 -4.71
C ARG A 186 -13.19 3.69 -5.26
N HIS A 187 -13.12 4.87 -5.88
CA HIS A 187 -11.89 5.40 -6.44
C HIS A 187 -10.83 5.65 -5.35
N ARG A 188 -11.22 6.30 -4.25
CA ARG A 188 -10.33 6.59 -3.12
C ARG A 188 -9.87 5.32 -2.40
N PHE A 189 -10.76 4.33 -2.24
CA PHE A 189 -10.40 3.02 -1.71
C PHE A 189 -9.33 2.31 -2.53
N ARG A 190 -9.42 2.40 -3.87
CA ARG A 190 -8.40 1.87 -4.78
C ARG A 190 -7.09 2.64 -4.64
N GLN A 191 -7.15 3.97 -4.69
CA GLN A 191 -5.97 4.85 -4.57
C GLN A 191 -5.22 4.63 -3.26
N LEU A 192 -5.93 4.42 -2.15
CA LEU A 192 -5.32 4.14 -0.85
C LEU A 192 -4.48 2.85 -0.88
N GLN A 193 -4.97 1.78 -1.49
CA GLN A 193 -4.19 0.54 -1.61
C GLN A 193 -3.05 0.67 -2.62
N GLU A 194 -3.25 1.44 -3.69
CA GLU A 194 -2.22 1.69 -4.70
C GLU A 194 -1.08 2.57 -4.15
N SER A 195 -1.36 3.48 -3.22
CA SER A 195 -0.35 4.34 -2.60
C SER A 195 0.53 3.60 -1.58
N ALA A 196 0.05 2.48 -1.02
CA ALA A 196 0.80 1.69 -0.04
C ALA A 196 2.13 1.17 -0.60
N ARG A 197 3.19 1.40 0.16
CA ARG A 197 4.58 1.03 -0.16
C ARG A 197 5.09 -0.12 0.68
N ARG A 198 4.60 -0.27 1.91
CA ARG A 198 5.10 -1.26 2.88
C ARG A 198 3.99 -2.17 3.37
N GLU A 199 2.85 -1.59 3.74
CA GLU A 199 1.82 -2.32 4.46
C GLU A 199 0.41 -1.75 4.24
N VAL A 200 -0.59 -2.63 4.19
CA VAL A 200 -2.00 -2.29 4.32
C VAL A 200 -2.58 -3.03 5.52
N ARG A 201 -3.19 -2.26 6.44
CA ARG A 201 -3.93 -2.78 7.59
C ARG A 201 -5.42 -2.65 7.31
N SER A 202 -6.19 -3.70 7.52
CA SER A 202 -7.62 -3.70 7.20
C SER A 202 -8.44 -4.36 8.31
N MET A 203 -9.57 -3.76 8.67
CA MET A 203 -10.61 -4.32 9.52
C MET A 203 -11.86 -4.53 8.69
N MET A 204 -12.25 -5.77 8.51
CA MET A 204 -13.35 -6.17 7.65
C MET A 204 -14.56 -6.66 8.47
N VAL A 205 -15.71 -6.12 8.12
CA VAL A 205 -17.04 -6.51 8.61
C VAL A 205 -17.79 -7.30 7.52
N PRO A 206 -18.83 -8.08 7.83
CA PRO A 206 -19.65 -8.75 6.82
C PRO A 206 -20.39 -7.77 5.88
N GLU A 207 -21.00 -8.31 4.83
CA GLU A 207 -21.86 -7.61 3.87
C GLU A 207 -21.20 -6.41 3.17
N GLN A 208 -20.03 -6.62 2.54
CA GLN A 208 -19.31 -5.58 1.80
C GLN A 208 -20.09 -5.10 0.56
N ARG A 209 -20.81 -3.96 0.67
CA ARG A 209 -21.68 -3.46 -0.41
C ARG A 209 -21.08 -2.41 -1.34
N VAL A 210 -20.10 -1.63 -0.88
CA VAL A 210 -19.55 -0.51 -1.67
C VAL A 210 -18.44 -0.97 -2.60
N VAL A 211 -17.42 -1.62 -2.05
CA VAL A 211 -16.38 -2.32 -2.80
C VAL A 211 -16.45 -3.76 -2.35
N SER A 212 -16.89 -4.64 -3.26
CA SER A 212 -16.82 -6.07 -3.02
C SER A 212 -15.35 -6.52 -3.06
N ARG A 213 -15.05 -7.67 -2.46
CA ARG A 213 -13.68 -8.22 -2.58
C ARG A 213 -13.34 -8.60 -4.02
N ASP A 214 -14.31 -9.10 -4.78
CA ASP A 214 -14.10 -9.52 -6.17
C ASP A 214 -13.76 -8.33 -7.07
N ASP A 215 -14.27 -7.13 -6.75
CA ASP A 215 -13.94 -5.88 -7.44
C ASP A 215 -12.60 -5.27 -6.97
N ASN A 216 -11.97 -5.81 -5.91
CA ASN A 216 -10.77 -5.25 -5.31
C ASN A 216 -9.46 -5.72 -5.98
N THR A 217 -9.26 -5.32 -7.23
CA THR A 217 -8.06 -5.68 -7.99
C THR A 217 -6.76 -5.07 -7.46
N ALA A 218 -6.84 -4.00 -6.66
CA ALA A 218 -5.68 -3.29 -6.11
C ALA A 218 -4.91 -4.11 -5.08
N GLU A 219 -5.59 -4.99 -4.34
CA GLU A 219 -5.00 -5.87 -3.32
C GLU A 219 -3.96 -6.80 -3.94
N GLY A 220 -4.36 -7.57 -4.97
CA GLY A 220 -3.44 -8.46 -5.69
C GLY A 220 -2.27 -7.72 -6.34
N ALA A 221 -2.49 -6.49 -6.83
CA ALA A 221 -1.41 -5.65 -7.35
C ALA A 221 -0.43 -5.20 -6.26
N GLY A 222 -0.92 -4.85 -5.06
CA GLY A 222 -0.10 -4.48 -3.90
C GLY A 222 0.79 -5.64 -3.44
N ILE A 223 0.22 -6.85 -3.35
CA ILE A 223 0.95 -8.06 -2.97
C ILE A 223 2.09 -8.34 -3.95
N ARG A 224 1.84 -8.23 -5.26
CA ARG A 224 2.91 -8.38 -6.28
C ARG A 224 4.02 -7.33 -6.15
N ARG A 225 3.73 -6.15 -5.60
CA ARG A 225 4.72 -5.11 -5.28
C ARG A 225 5.49 -5.38 -3.97
N GLY A 226 5.09 -6.40 -3.19
CA GLY A 226 5.69 -6.75 -1.91
C GLY A 226 5.10 -6.03 -0.70
N VAL A 227 3.90 -5.45 -0.84
CA VAL A 227 3.18 -4.81 0.27
C VAL A 227 2.61 -5.89 1.20
N LEU A 228 2.84 -5.79 2.50
CA LEU A 228 2.28 -6.70 3.50
C LEU A 228 0.82 -6.35 3.79
N TYR A 229 -0.08 -7.33 3.68
CA TYR A 229 -1.48 -7.15 4.08
C TYR A 229 -1.74 -7.84 5.42
N ARG A 230 -2.24 -7.08 6.39
CA ARG A 230 -2.77 -7.59 7.67
C ARG A 230 -4.26 -7.26 7.76
N THR A 231 -5.09 -8.30 7.83
CA THR A 231 -6.54 -8.16 7.86
C THR A 231 -7.14 -8.76 9.12
N ILE A 232 -7.87 -7.98 9.91
CA ILE A 232 -8.75 -8.46 10.97
C ILE A 232 -10.12 -8.67 10.37
N LEU A 233 -10.61 -9.90 10.44
CA LEU A 233 -11.89 -10.32 9.93
C LEU A 233 -12.88 -10.51 11.08
N HIS A 234 -14.07 -9.93 10.94
CA HIS A 234 -15.19 -10.27 11.82
C HIS A 234 -15.58 -11.74 11.64
N ARG A 235 -15.75 -12.49 12.73
CA ARG A 235 -16.10 -13.92 12.72
C ARG A 235 -17.24 -14.26 11.75
N ASP A 236 -18.35 -13.53 11.82
CA ASP A 236 -19.52 -13.77 10.97
C ASP A 236 -19.22 -13.72 9.47
N ALA A 237 -18.19 -12.99 9.03
CA ALA A 237 -17.81 -12.95 7.62
C ALA A 237 -17.32 -14.32 7.12
N LEU A 238 -16.79 -15.19 7.99
CA LEU A 238 -16.40 -16.57 7.62
C LEU A 238 -17.60 -17.45 7.22
N THR A 239 -18.82 -17.04 7.59
CA THR A 239 -20.05 -17.76 7.20
C THR A 239 -20.53 -17.39 5.80
N GLU A 240 -19.96 -16.33 5.19
CA GLU A 240 -20.32 -15.93 3.82
C GLU A 240 -19.85 -16.97 2.79
N PRO A 241 -20.69 -17.30 1.78
CA PRO A 241 -20.32 -18.24 0.73
C PRO A 241 -19.00 -17.85 0.05
N GLY A 242 -18.06 -18.79 -0.03
CA GLY A 242 -16.76 -18.59 -0.69
C GLY A 242 -15.68 -17.94 0.17
N MET A 243 -16.01 -17.37 1.34
CA MET A 243 -15.03 -16.66 2.18
C MET A 243 -13.89 -17.57 2.66
N VAL A 244 -14.18 -18.84 3.00
CA VAL A 244 -13.18 -19.81 3.43
C VAL A 244 -12.14 -20.09 2.33
N ALA A 245 -12.61 -20.39 1.11
CA ALA A 245 -11.74 -20.65 -0.02
C ALA A 245 -10.88 -19.42 -0.36
N GLN A 246 -11.46 -18.23 -0.25
CA GLN A 246 -10.76 -16.97 -0.47
C GLN A 246 -9.71 -16.70 0.60
N ALA A 247 -10.03 -16.89 1.88
CA ALA A 247 -9.07 -16.75 2.98
C ALA A 247 -7.86 -17.68 2.80
N LEU A 248 -8.08 -18.92 2.35
CA LEU A 248 -7.00 -19.84 2.00
C LEU A 248 -6.11 -19.30 0.86
N ALA A 249 -6.71 -18.76 -0.19
CA ALA A 249 -5.98 -18.21 -1.33
C ALA A 249 -5.08 -17.03 -0.91
N VAL A 250 -5.60 -16.08 -0.15
CA VAL A 250 -4.80 -14.91 0.29
C VAL A 250 -3.73 -15.28 1.33
N LEU A 251 -3.98 -16.27 2.19
CA LEU A 251 -2.95 -16.82 3.08
C LEU A 251 -1.81 -17.44 2.27
N ALA A 252 -2.11 -18.14 1.18
CA ALA A 252 -1.11 -18.71 0.27
C ALA A 252 -0.28 -17.63 -0.46
N GLU A 253 -0.86 -16.44 -0.68
CA GLU A 253 -0.16 -15.26 -1.20
C GLU A 253 0.69 -14.51 -0.16
N GLY A 254 0.74 -15.01 1.09
CA GLY A 254 1.56 -14.45 2.17
C GLY A 254 0.90 -13.34 2.97
N GLN A 255 -0.41 -13.11 2.79
CA GLN A 255 -1.16 -12.22 3.67
C GLN A 255 -1.29 -12.80 5.08
N ARG A 256 -1.60 -11.94 6.05
CA ARG A 256 -1.90 -12.37 7.43
C ARG A 256 -3.33 -12.02 7.77
N ILE A 257 -4.07 -13.01 8.28
CA ILE A 257 -5.45 -12.82 8.72
C ILE A 257 -5.54 -13.12 10.21
N GLY A 258 -6.18 -12.22 10.95
CA GLY A 258 -6.67 -12.45 12.30
C GLY A 258 -8.20 -12.46 12.29
N VAL A 259 -8.82 -13.30 13.12
CA VAL A 259 -10.28 -13.33 13.31
C VAL A 259 -10.62 -12.72 14.66
N ALA A 260 -11.61 -11.83 14.69
CA ALA A 260 -12.12 -11.22 15.91
C ALA A 260 -13.63 -11.45 16.04
N ASP A 261 -14.09 -11.65 17.28
CA ASP A 261 -15.52 -11.84 17.57
C ASP A 261 -16.33 -10.56 17.36
N ALA A 262 -15.69 -9.39 17.47
CA ALA A 262 -16.28 -8.11 17.16
C ALA A 262 -15.28 -7.21 16.43
N VAL A 263 -15.76 -6.54 15.38
CA VAL A 263 -15.04 -5.50 14.64
C VAL A 263 -15.96 -4.28 14.59
N PRO A 264 -15.83 -3.33 15.54
CA PRO A 264 -16.83 -2.28 15.72
C PRO A 264 -16.80 -1.23 14.59
N VAL A 265 -15.67 -1.10 13.88
CA VAL A 265 -15.51 -0.15 12.78
C VAL A 265 -14.75 -0.81 11.63
N LYS A 266 -15.30 -0.70 10.41
CA LYS A 266 -14.55 -0.98 9.18
C LYS A 266 -13.48 0.09 9.01
N LEU A 267 -12.24 -0.33 8.83
CA LEU A 267 -11.08 0.56 8.78
C LEU A 267 -10.07 0.01 7.76
N MET A 268 -9.46 0.88 6.96
CA MET A 268 -8.32 0.53 6.13
C MET A 268 -7.24 1.60 6.28
N ILE A 269 -5.99 1.18 6.41
CA ILE A 269 -4.84 2.07 6.57
C ILE A 269 -3.76 1.63 5.59
N ALA A 270 -3.25 2.59 4.81
CA ALA A 270 -2.07 2.40 3.98
C ALA A 270 -0.86 3.02 4.68
N ASP A 271 0.13 2.17 4.96
CA ASP A 271 1.35 2.51 5.69
C ASP A 271 1.02 3.25 7.01
N HIS A 272 1.55 4.46 7.16
CA HIS A 272 1.24 5.41 8.23
C HIS A 272 0.84 6.77 7.64
N ASP A 273 0.31 6.75 6.40
CA ASP A 273 0.16 7.94 5.57
C ASP A 273 -1.31 8.28 5.30
N LEU A 274 -2.20 7.29 5.31
CA LEU A 274 -3.61 7.50 5.02
C LEU A 274 -4.49 6.40 5.65
N ALA A 275 -5.59 6.79 6.28
CA ALA A 275 -6.64 5.85 6.68
C ALA A 275 -7.98 6.20 6.05
N MET A 276 -8.85 5.20 5.94
CA MET A 276 -10.20 5.32 5.42
C MET A 276 -11.18 4.52 6.27
N LEU A 277 -12.31 5.15 6.62
CA LEU A 277 -13.38 4.52 7.39
C LEU A 277 -14.75 5.10 6.98
N PRO A 278 -15.85 4.35 7.12
CA PRO A 278 -17.19 4.88 6.86
C PRO A 278 -17.52 6.07 7.78
N LEU A 279 -18.22 7.08 7.26
CA LEU A 279 -18.61 8.25 8.05
C LEU A 279 -19.69 7.94 9.10
N PHE A 280 -20.64 7.06 8.77
CA PHE A 280 -21.78 6.74 9.63
C PHE A 280 -21.70 5.32 10.18
N SER A 281 -21.82 5.18 11.50
CA SER A 281 -21.94 3.90 12.19
C SER A 281 -23.33 3.29 11.94
N GLY A 282 -23.39 2.05 11.44
CA GLY A 282 -24.61 1.25 11.50
C GLY A 282 -24.93 0.41 10.28
N ARG A 283 -24.42 0.71 9.09
CA ARG A 283 -24.62 -0.14 7.90
C ARG A 283 -23.51 0.13 6.89
N ASN A 284 -23.01 -0.93 6.24
CA ASN A 284 -22.17 -0.89 5.02
C ASN A 284 -22.89 -0.21 3.82
N THR A 285 -23.93 0.60 4.07
CA THR A 285 -24.78 1.32 3.11
C THR A 285 -24.48 2.82 3.05
N ALA A 286 -23.58 3.34 3.88
CA ALA A 286 -23.20 4.75 3.82
C ALA A 286 -22.38 5.00 2.55
N ALA A 287 -22.95 5.78 1.62
CA ALA A 287 -22.26 6.31 0.45
C ALA A 287 -21.06 7.22 0.80
N ALA A 288 -20.90 7.56 2.07
CA ALA A 288 -19.89 8.48 2.56
C ALA A 288 -18.80 7.79 3.41
N SER A 289 -17.55 8.15 3.13
CA SER A 289 -16.37 7.73 3.89
C SER A 289 -15.54 8.93 4.30
N VAL A 290 -14.75 8.75 5.35
CA VAL A 290 -13.75 9.69 5.82
C VAL A 290 -12.38 9.18 5.40
N LEU A 291 -11.56 10.06 4.82
CA LEU A 291 -10.12 9.89 4.73
C LEU A 291 -9.46 10.65 5.87
N VAL A 292 -8.50 10.00 6.52
CA VAL A 292 -7.71 10.60 7.60
C VAL A 292 -6.26 10.70 7.14
N HIS A 293 -5.76 11.92 7.12
CA HIS A 293 -4.39 12.25 6.71
C HIS A 293 -3.41 12.17 7.89
N PRO A 294 -2.09 12.25 7.65
CA PRO A 294 -1.08 12.13 8.71
C PRO A 294 -1.29 13.12 9.85
N GLY A 295 -1.22 12.62 11.08
CA GLY A 295 -1.43 13.39 12.31
C GLY A 295 -1.97 12.50 13.44
N GLY A 296 -2.22 13.10 14.60
CA GLY A 296 -2.56 12.33 15.82
C GLY A 296 -3.82 11.46 15.72
N LEU A 297 -4.79 11.81 14.85
CA LEU A 297 -5.94 10.95 14.60
C LEU A 297 -5.55 9.67 13.85
N LEU A 298 -4.67 9.78 12.85
CA LEU A 298 -4.15 8.62 12.13
C LEU A 298 -3.34 7.72 13.06
N ASP A 299 -2.48 8.32 13.89
CA ASP A 299 -1.67 7.59 14.88
C ASP A 299 -2.58 6.80 15.84
N ALA A 300 -3.69 7.40 16.28
CA ALA A 300 -4.67 6.74 17.13
C ALA A 300 -5.39 5.58 16.40
N LEU A 301 -5.74 5.74 15.12
CA LEU A 301 -6.35 4.67 14.31
C LEU A 301 -5.38 3.50 14.09
N VAL A 302 -4.09 3.80 13.89
CA VAL A 302 -3.05 2.77 13.77
C VAL A 302 -2.89 2.04 15.09
N ALA A 303 -2.78 2.76 16.21
CA ALA A 303 -2.69 2.16 17.54
C ALA A 303 -3.92 1.29 17.86
N TYR A 304 -5.11 1.75 17.48
CA TYR A 304 -6.34 0.99 17.59
C TYR A 304 -6.30 -0.32 16.79
N PHE A 305 -5.79 -0.28 15.56
CA PHE A 305 -5.59 -1.49 14.76
C PHE A 305 -4.61 -2.47 15.44
N GLU A 306 -3.45 -1.99 15.89
CA GLU A 306 -2.44 -2.88 16.52
C GLU A 306 -2.99 -3.55 17.79
N LEU A 307 -3.71 -2.79 18.63
CA LEU A 307 -4.34 -3.35 19.82
C LEU A 307 -5.38 -4.43 19.49
N ALA A 308 -6.18 -4.21 18.45
CA ALA A 308 -7.14 -5.21 17.99
C ALA A 308 -6.44 -6.41 17.34
N TRP A 309 -5.34 -6.19 16.63
CA TRP A 309 -4.54 -7.24 16.00
C TRP A 309 -3.93 -8.19 17.02
N GLU A 310 -3.43 -7.67 18.15
CA GLU A 310 -2.92 -8.48 19.27
C GLU A 310 -4.00 -9.36 19.92
N GLN A 311 -5.27 -8.97 19.81
CA GLN A 311 -6.41 -9.71 20.37
C GLN A 311 -7.06 -10.66 19.36
N ALA A 312 -6.78 -10.51 18.07
CA ALA A 312 -7.35 -11.35 17.02
C ALA A 312 -6.71 -12.74 16.99
N TYR A 313 -7.51 -13.75 16.69
CA TYR A 313 -7.05 -15.13 16.55
C TYR A 313 -6.40 -15.34 15.19
N PRO A 314 -5.09 -15.66 15.11
CA PRO A 314 -4.43 -15.88 13.83
C PRO A 314 -5.11 -17.02 13.07
N LEU A 315 -5.48 -16.76 11.83
CA LEU A 315 -6.08 -17.74 10.94
C LEU A 315 -4.97 -18.45 10.15
N SER A 316 -5.00 -19.78 10.12
CA SER A 316 -4.02 -20.59 9.39
C SER A 316 -4.70 -21.67 8.56
N PRO A 317 -4.09 -22.11 7.44
CA PRO A 317 -4.57 -23.28 6.70
C PRO A 317 -4.50 -24.52 7.58
N HIS A 318 -5.49 -25.41 7.47
CA HIS A 318 -5.45 -26.69 8.15
C HIS A 318 -4.40 -27.59 7.48
N THR A 319 -3.48 -28.16 8.27
CA THR A 319 -2.39 -29.02 7.78
C THR A 319 -2.84 -30.36 7.15
N ALA A 320 -4.12 -30.73 7.27
CA ALA A 320 -4.63 -32.06 6.91
C ALA A 320 -5.90 -32.03 6.02
N GLY A 321 -6.27 -30.88 5.46
CA GLY A 321 -7.42 -30.74 4.56
C GLY A 321 -7.65 -29.30 4.09
N ASP A 322 -8.69 -29.08 3.30
CA ASP A 322 -9.01 -27.78 2.67
C ASP A 322 -9.76 -26.81 3.61
N GLY A 323 -9.48 -26.89 4.91
CA GLY A 323 -10.14 -26.10 5.97
C GLY A 323 -9.27 -25.00 6.54
N LEU A 324 -9.87 -24.12 7.34
CA LEU A 324 -9.16 -23.11 8.14
C LEU A 324 -9.13 -23.53 9.61
N VAL A 325 -8.05 -23.21 10.30
CA VAL A 325 -7.93 -23.34 11.75
C VAL A 325 -7.67 -21.96 12.33
N GLU A 326 -8.55 -21.53 13.23
CA GLU A 326 -8.27 -20.40 14.11
C GLU A 326 -7.33 -20.88 15.21
N GLN A 327 -6.14 -20.28 15.29
CA GLN A 327 -5.24 -20.56 16.40
C GLN A 327 -5.78 -19.84 17.63
N ARG A 328 -6.41 -20.59 18.54
CA ARG A 328 -6.82 -20.11 19.85
C ARG A 328 -5.89 -20.72 20.91
N PRO A 329 -4.78 -20.05 21.28
CA PRO A 329 -3.79 -20.58 22.22
C PRO A 329 -4.41 -20.97 23.58
N ASP A 330 -5.52 -20.32 23.93
CA ASP A 330 -6.24 -20.49 25.19
C ASP A 330 -7.40 -21.50 25.10
N GLU A 331 -7.61 -22.22 24.00
CA GLU A 331 -8.71 -23.19 23.92
C GLU A 331 -8.58 -24.30 24.97
N ILE A 332 -9.69 -24.59 25.63
CA ILE A 332 -9.86 -25.71 26.54
C ILE A 332 -10.62 -26.82 25.81
N ASP A 333 -10.41 -28.07 26.21
CA ASP A 333 -11.09 -29.18 25.56
C ASP A 333 -12.62 -29.09 25.77
N GLU A 334 -13.39 -29.75 24.90
CA GLU A 334 -14.86 -29.67 24.91
C GLU A 334 -15.47 -30.17 26.23
N PHE A 335 -14.78 -31.08 26.90
CA PHE A 335 -15.20 -31.63 28.20
C PHE A 335 -15.05 -30.57 29.30
N ASP A 336 -13.91 -29.89 29.35
CA ASP A 336 -13.61 -28.82 30.29
C ASP A 336 -14.53 -27.61 30.06
N ALA A 337 -14.84 -27.26 28.81
CA ALA A 337 -15.83 -26.22 28.48
C ALA A 337 -17.23 -26.57 29.00
N ARG A 338 -17.70 -27.80 28.75
CA ARG A 338 -19.00 -28.28 29.19
C ARG A 338 -19.10 -28.37 30.72
N MET A 339 -18.02 -28.76 31.38
CA MET A 339 -17.91 -28.76 32.84
C MET A 339 -17.99 -27.35 33.41
N LEU A 340 -17.22 -26.42 32.84
CA LEU A 340 -17.16 -25.04 33.28
C LEU A 340 -18.52 -24.35 33.13
N ALA A 341 -19.22 -24.58 32.03
CA ALA A 341 -20.58 -24.07 31.81
C ALA A 341 -21.57 -24.55 32.90
N LEU A 342 -21.50 -25.83 33.29
CA LEU A 342 -22.37 -26.36 34.36
C LEU A 342 -22.02 -25.77 35.74
N VAL A 343 -20.74 -25.57 36.04
CA VAL A 343 -20.29 -24.93 37.28
C VAL A 343 -20.74 -23.46 37.33
N LEU A 344 -20.63 -22.72 36.22
CA LEU A 344 -21.07 -21.33 36.12
C LEU A 344 -22.60 -21.19 36.15
N ALA A 345 -23.33 -22.20 35.69
CA ALA A 345 -24.77 -22.32 35.88
C ALA A 345 -25.18 -22.61 37.34
N GLY A 346 -24.22 -22.69 38.27
CA GLY A 346 -24.46 -22.82 39.71
C GLY A 346 -24.59 -24.26 40.21
N LEU A 347 -24.25 -25.27 39.40
CA LEU A 347 -24.27 -26.65 39.84
C LEU A 347 -23.09 -26.95 40.78
N THR A 348 -23.33 -27.79 41.78
CA THR A 348 -22.28 -28.31 42.66
C THR A 348 -21.41 -29.32 41.92
N ASP A 349 -20.14 -29.47 42.33
CA ASP A 349 -19.20 -30.45 41.72
C ASP A 349 -19.77 -31.88 41.66
N GLN A 350 -20.64 -32.24 42.62
CA GLN A 350 -21.32 -33.53 42.65
C GLN A 350 -22.39 -33.64 41.56
N ALA A 351 -23.20 -32.59 41.35
CA ALA A 351 -24.20 -32.54 40.29
C ALA A 351 -23.57 -32.49 38.90
N VAL A 352 -22.47 -31.74 38.75
CA VAL A 352 -21.67 -31.69 37.51
C VAL A 352 -21.09 -33.07 37.20
N GLY A 353 -20.49 -33.73 38.19
CA GLY A 353 -19.94 -35.09 38.02
C GLY A 353 -20.99 -36.11 37.61
N ALA A 354 -22.15 -36.10 38.27
CA ALA A 354 -23.28 -36.97 37.91
C ALA A 354 -23.76 -36.75 36.47
N ARG A 355 -23.80 -35.49 36.00
CA ARG A 355 -24.27 -35.14 34.64
C ARG A 355 -23.24 -35.45 33.55
N LEU A 356 -21.96 -35.43 33.87
CA LEU A 356 -20.86 -35.71 32.94
C LEU A 356 -20.31 -37.14 33.05
N GLY A 357 -20.87 -37.99 33.90
CA GLY A 357 -20.44 -39.37 34.08
C GLY A 357 -19.07 -39.52 34.76
N VAL A 358 -18.64 -38.55 35.56
CA VAL A 358 -17.33 -38.54 36.24
C VAL A 358 -17.45 -38.32 37.75
N SER A 359 -16.41 -38.69 38.50
CA SER A 359 -16.38 -38.49 39.94
C SER A 359 -16.28 -37.00 40.34
N ARG A 360 -16.78 -36.63 41.52
CA ARG A 360 -16.59 -35.29 42.11
C ARG A 360 -15.12 -34.86 42.15
N ARG A 361 -14.20 -35.80 42.45
CA ARG A 361 -12.76 -35.53 42.48
C ARG A 361 -12.21 -35.16 41.12
N THR A 362 -12.73 -35.78 40.05
CA THR A 362 -12.34 -35.45 38.67
C THR A 362 -12.73 -34.02 38.33
N VAL A 363 -13.96 -33.61 38.69
CA VAL A 363 -14.43 -32.24 38.51
C VAL A 363 -13.55 -31.24 39.27
N GLN A 364 -13.25 -31.51 40.55
CA GLN A 364 -12.39 -30.65 41.37
C GLN A 364 -10.97 -30.51 40.83
N ARG A 365 -10.37 -31.62 40.38
CA ARG A 365 -9.03 -31.62 39.79
C ARG A 365 -8.99 -30.78 38.52
N ARG A 366 -9.95 -30.99 37.61
CA ARG A 366 -10.05 -30.27 36.33
C ARG A 366 -10.30 -28.77 36.52
N ILE A 367 -11.19 -28.39 37.44
CA ILE A 367 -11.38 -26.98 37.82
C ILE A 367 -10.08 -26.39 38.36
N GLY A 368 -9.33 -27.12 39.20
CA GLY A 368 -8.03 -26.69 39.70
C GLY A 368 -7.00 -26.47 38.58
N GLU A 369 -6.97 -27.34 37.58
CA GLU A 369 -6.12 -27.21 36.40
C GLU A 369 -6.50 -25.99 35.55
N LEU A 370 -7.80 -25.77 35.34
CA LEU A 370 -8.31 -24.59 34.65
C LEU A 370 -8.00 -23.28 35.41
N MET A 371 -8.11 -23.30 36.75
CA MET A 371 -7.72 -22.17 37.60
C MET A 371 -6.23 -21.86 37.50
N ALA A 372 -5.37 -22.89 37.57
CA ALA A 372 -3.92 -22.72 37.41
C ALA A 372 -3.57 -22.18 36.02
N ARG A 373 -4.21 -22.69 34.97
CA ARG A 373 -4.02 -22.24 33.58
C ARG A 373 -4.51 -20.81 33.36
N ALA A 374 -5.62 -20.43 34.00
CA ALA A 374 -6.19 -19.09 33.93
C ALA A 374 -5.50 -18.06 34.84
N GLY A 375 -4.60 -18.49 35.73
CA GLY A 375 -4.06 -17.65 36.79
C GLY A 375 -5.13 -17.18 37.80
N ALA A 376 -6.20 -17.95 37.97
CA ALA A 376 -7.32 -17.61 38.85
C ALA A 376 -7.14 -18.22 40.25
N GLU A 377 -7.29 -17.40 41.28
CA GLU A 377 -7.21 -17.82 42.69
C GLU A 377 -8.59 -18.23 43.25
N SER A 378 -9.67 -17.89 42.55
CA SER A 378 -11.04 -18.28 42.92
C SER A 378 -11.86 -18.75 41.71
N ARG A 379 -12.92 -19.52 41.98
CA ARG A 379 -13.88 -19.95 40.95
C ARG A 379 -14.63 -18.79 40.31
N ILE A 380 -14.83 -17.70 41.05
CA ILE A 380 -15.42 -16.47 40.51
C ILE A 380 -14.48 -15.83 39.50
N GLN A 381 -13.19 -15.74 39.82
CA GLN A 381 -12.17 -15.27 38.88
C GLN A 381 -12.03 -16.21 37.67
N LEU A 382 -12.12 -17.52 37.87
CA LEU A 382 -12.17 -18.48 36.78
C LEU A 382 -13.38 -18.23 35.88
N GLY A 383 -14.56 -17.98 36.45
CA GLY A 383 -15.77 -17.64 35.70
C GLY A 383 -15.66 -16.34 34.91
N TRP A 384 -15.06 -15.31 35.51
CA TRP A 384 -14.76 -14.06 34.80
C TRP A 384 -13.77 -14.27 33.65
N HIS A 385 -12.71 -15.05 33.88
CA HIS A 385 -11.73 -15.42 32.86
C HIS A 385 -12.40 -16.21 31.73
N ALA A 386 -13.24 -17.18 32.07
CA ALA A 386 -13.97 -18.01 31.14
C ALA A 386 -14.87 -17.20 30.21
N ALA A 387 -15.63 -16.26 30.77
CA ALA A 387 -16.49 -15.36 30.01
C ALA A 387 -15.67 -14.43 29.09
N ARG A 388 -14.50 -13.97 29.52
CA ARG A 388 -13.63 -13.09 28.72
C ARG A 388 -12.92 -13.81 27.58
N LYS A 389 -12.66 -15.12 27.74
CA LYS A 389 -11.88 -15.96 26.81
C LYS A 389 -12.71 -16.96 26.03
N GLY A 390 -14.04 -16.95 26.19
CA GLY A 390 -14.96 -17.83 25.47
C GLY A 390 -14.84 -19.31 25.87
N TRP A 391 -14.49 -19.60 27.13
CA TRP A 391 -14.37 -20.98 27.63
C TRP A 391 -15.72 -21.62 28.00
N ALA A 392 -16.77 -20.82 28.25
CA ALA A 392 -18.09 -21.28 28.68
C ALA A 392 -19.20 -20.29 28.35
#